data_AF-A0A8T4AA05-F1
#
_entry.id   AF-A0A8T4AA05-F1
#
_cell.length_a   1.000
_cell.length_b   1.000
_cell.length_c   1.000
_cell.angle_alpha   90.00
_cell.angle_beta   90.00
_cell.angle_gamma   90.00
#
_symmetry.space_group_name_H-M   'P 1'
#
loop_
_entity.id
_entity.type
_entity.pdbx_description
1 polymer ?
#
loop_
_entity_poly.entity_id
_entity_poly.type
_entity_poly.pdbx_seq_one_letter_code
_entity_poly.pdbx_strand_id
1 'polypeptide(L)'
;MEIAITKLSSKGQVVIPSELREDMKEGDKLIIIKNDHQLILKKASELDKQLKEDLEFARRTEAALKRYEHGQFKSRDFDDFIAEMKRW
;
A
#
# COMPACT_ATOMS: atom_id res chain seq x y z
N MET A 1 -10.64 -3.16 10.38
CA MET A 1 -10.40 -2.18 9.31
C MET A 1 -11.30 -1.01 9.62
N GLU A 2 -10.73 0.13 9.98
CA GLU A 2 -11.46 1.34 10.32
C GLU A 2 -11.28 2.36 9.19
N ILE A 3 -12.38 3.01 8.80
CA ILE A 3 -12.42 3.93 7.67
C ILE A 3 -13.16 5.18 8.12
N ALA A 4 -12.53 6.34 7.97
CA ALA A 4 -13.14 7.62 8.26
C ALA A 4 -13.00 8.58 7.07
N ILE A 5 -14.03 9.38 6.83
CA ILE A 5 -14.02 10.40 5.78
C ILE A 5 -13.67 11.75 6.42
N THR A 6 -12.65 12.42 5.90
CA THR A 6 -12.23 13.75 6.34
C THR A 6 -12.24 14.73 5.18
N LYS A 7 -12.33 16.02 5.48
CA LYS A 7 -12.28 17.10 4.49
C LYS A 7 -10.98 17.87 4.63
N LEU A 8 -10.51 18.42 3.51
CA LEU A 8 -9.39 19.36 3.53
C LEU A 8 -9.83 20.64 4.23
N SER A 9 -9.10 21.07 5.25
CA SER A 9 -9.36 22.36 5.89
C SER A 9 -9.06 23.53 4.94
N SER A 10 -9.54 24.72 5.27
CA SER A 10 -9.27 25.95 4.51
C SER A 10 -7.79 26.31 4.42
N LYS A 11 -6.96 25.77 5.32
CA LYS A 11 -5.50 25.95 5.31
C LYS A 11 -4.75 24.82 4.57
N GLY A 12 -5.47 23.94 3.87
CA GLY A 12 -4.88 22.81 3.14
C GLY A 12 -4.43 21.65 4.04
N GLN A 13 -4.84 21.62 5.32
CA GLN A 13 -4.50 20.55 6.24
C GLN A 13 -5.51 19.42 6.15
N VAL A 14 -5.04 18.17 6.09
CA VAL A 14 -5.85 16.95 6.24
C VAL A 14 -5.83 16.54 7.71
N VAL A 15 -7.00 16.44 8.32
CA VAL A 15 -7.13 16.04 9.73
C VAL A 15 -7.40 14.54 9.80
N ILE A 16 -6.54 13.79 10.50
CA ILE A 16 -6.78 12.38 10.84
C ILE A 16 -7.82 12.34 11.95
N PRO A 17 -8.99 11.71 11.81
CA PRO A 17 -10.00 11.63 12.88
C PRO A 17 -9.49 10.92 14.14
N SER A 18 -10.02 11.26 15.31
CA SER A 18 -9.53 10.73 16.61
C SER A 18 -9.63 9.22 16.73
N GLU A 19 -10.65 8.61 16.14
CA GLU A 19 -10.81 7.14 16.07
C GLU A 19 -9.63 6.46 15.35
N LEU A 20 -8.99 7.13 14.39
CA LEU A 20 -7.83 6.61 13.66
C LEU A 20 -6.49 6.98 14.31
N ARG A 21 -6.50 7.61 15.49
CA ARG A 21 -5.28 8.07 16.19
C ARG A 21 -4.90 7.23 17.39
N GLU A 22 -5.59 6.13 17.69
CA GLU A 22 -5.36 5.36 18.94
C GLU A 22 -3.88 5.00 19.17
N ASP A 23 -3.17 4.63 18.11
CA ASP A 23 -1.75 4.27 18.19
C ASP A 23 -0.80 5.47 18.04
N MET A 24 -1.28 6.68 17.74
CA MET A 24 -0.43 7.84 17.45
C MET A 24 -0.23 8.71 18.69
N LYS A 25 1.02 9.04 19.00
CA LYS A 25 1.35 9.91 20.14
C LYS A 25 1.81 11.28 19.67
N GLU A 26 1.61 12.28 20.53
CA GLU A 26 2.18 13.61 20.31
C GLU A 26 3.70 13.51 20.17
N GLY A 27 4.25 14.16 19.13
CA GLY A 27 5.68 14.09 18.81
C GLY A 27 6.08 12.92 17.89
N ASP A 28 5.16 12.00 17.55
CA ASP A 28 5.45 10.96 16.57
C ASP A 28 5.83 11.56 15.22
N LYS A 29 6.96 11.13 14.69
CA LYS A 29 7.38 11.47 13.33
C LYS A 29 6.67 10.55 12.36
N LEU A 30 5.99 11.14 11.37
CA LEU A 30 5.33 10.41 10.31
C LEU A 30 6.07 10.64 8.99
N ILE A 31 6.15 9.59 8.21
CA ILE A 31 6.60 9.65 6.82
C ILE A 31 5.37 9.64 5.93
N ILE A 32 5.33 10.62 5.02
CA ILE A 32 4.26 10.79 4.05
C ILE A 32 4.85 10.47 2.68
N ILE A 33 4.30 9.43 2.04
CA ILE A 33 4.72 8.99 0.71
C ILE A 33 3.55 9.26 -0.24
N LYS A 34 3.83 9.96 -1.33
CA LYS A 34 2.87 10.18 -2.40
C LYS A 34 3.14 9.20 -3.53
N ASN A 35 2.14 8.37 -3.85
CA ASN A 35 2.18 7.44 -4.98
C ASN A 35 0.97 7.71 -5.87
N ASP A 36 1.18 8.40 -7.00
CA ASP A 36 0.14 8.84 -7.93
C ASP A 36 -1.06 9.51 -7.23
N HIS A 37 -2.14 8.76 -7.03
CA HIS A 37 -3.44 9.19 -6.48
C HIS A 37 -3.60 8.84 -4.99
N GLN A 38 -2.57 8.25 -4.37
CA GLN A 38 -2.59 7.78 -2.98
C GLN A 38 -1.54 8.52 -2.14
N LEU A 39 -1.92 8.83 -0.90
CA LEU A 39 -1.00 9.22 0.16
C LEU A 39 -0.93 8.08 1.18
N ILE A 40 0.28 7.62 1.46
CA ILE A 40 0.56 6.60 2.47
C ILE A 40 1.26 7.29 3.64
N LEU A 41 0.72 7.12 4.84
CA LEU A 41 1.32 7.61 6.08
C LEU A 41 1.82 6.40 6.88
N LYS A 42 3.07 6.46 7.35
CA LYS A 42 3.66 5.48 8.26
C LYS A 42 4.42 6.17 9.39
N LYS A 43 4.54 5.54 10.56
CA LYS A 43 5.43 6.03 11.61
C LYS A 43 6.89 5.86 11.18
N ALA A 44 7.70 6.87 11.45
CA ALA A 44 9.13 6.84 11.15
C ALA A 44 9.90 5.86 12.06
N SER A 45 9.36 5.54 13.24
CA SER A 45 9.92 4.51 14.12
C SER A 45 9.72 3.10 13.59
N GLU A 46 8.69 2.87 12.77
CA GLU A 46 8.42 1.59 12.11
C GLU A 46 9.12 1.48 10.76
N LEU A 47 9.95 2.48 10.44
CA LEU A 47 10.76 2.49 9.24
C LEU A 47 11.99 1.61 9.46
N ASP A 48 11.77 0.29 9.49
CA ASP A 48 12.86 -0.67 9.48
C ASP A 48 13.56 -0.67 8.10
N LYS A 49 14.74 -1.29 8.01
CA LYS A 49 15.52 -1.35 6.75
C LYS A 49 14.74 -2.00 5.60
N GLN A 50 13.69 -2.77 5.91
CA GLN A 50 12.77 -3.38 4.96
C GLN A 50 11.76 -2.43 4.30
N LEU A 51 11.66 -1.14 4.69
CA LEU A 51 10.68 -0.22 4.10
C LEU A 51 10.74 -0.18 2.57
N LYS A 52 11.95 -0.18 2.00
CA LYS A 52 12.12 -0.16 0.56
C LYS A 52 11.53 -1.41 -0.09
N GLU A 53 11.70 -2.56 0.54
CA GLU A 53 11.13 -3.84 0.09
C GLU A 53 9.61 -3.85 0.26
N ASP A 54 9.09 -3.32 1.37
CA ASP A 54 7.65 -3.22 1.61
C ASP A 54 6.96 -2.29 0.60
N LEU A 55 7.58 -1.15 0.26
CA LEU A 55 7.07 -0.22 -0.74
C LEU A 55 7.12 -0.83 -2.15
N GLU A 56 8.21 -1.52 -2.45
CA GLU A 56 8.37 -2.25 -3.70
C GLU A 56 7.32 -3.37 -3.81
N PHE A 57 7.05 -4.11 -2.73
CA PHE A 57 6.04 -5.15 -2.64
C PHE A 57 4.62 -4.59 -2.82
N ALA A 58 4.28 -3.51 -2.12
CA ALA A 58 2.99 -2.85 -2.25
C ALA A 58 2.75 -2.38 -3.70
N ARG A 59 3.74 -1.72 -4.30
CA ARG A 59 3.68 -1.27 -5.71
C ARG A 59 3.48 -2.44 -6.68
N ARG A 60 4.20 -3.54 -6.49
CA ARG A 60 4.08 -4.74 -7.35
C ARG A 60 2.73 -5.41 -7.21
N THR A 61 2.22 -5.50 -5.98
CA THR A 61 0.91 -6.09 -5.67
C THR A 61 -0.21 -5.27 -6.28
N GLU A 62 -0.19 -3.94 -6.12
CA GLU A 62 -1.19 -3.06 -6.71
C GLU A 62 -1.17 -3.13 -8.25
N ALA A 63 0.02 -3.15 -8.86
CA ALA A 63 0.15 -3.32 -10.30
C ALA A 63 -0.35 -4.69 -10.79
N ALA A 64 -0.09 -5.77 -10.03
CA ALA A 64 -0.59 -7.10 -10.35
C ALA A 64 -2.12 -7.19 -10.22
N LEU A 65 -2.69 -6.61 -9.16
CA LEU A 65 -4.13 -6.53 -8.96
C LEU A 65 -4.82 -5.78 -10.09
N LYS A 66 -4.31 -4.60 -10.45
CA LYS A 66 -4.81 -3.82 -11.60
C LYS A 66 -4.78 -4.66 -12.88
N ARG A 67 -3.68 -5.37 -13.18
CA ARG A 67 -3.59 -6.25 -14.35
C ARG A 67 -4.63 -7.37 -14.32
N TYR A 68 -4.84 -7.99 -13.16
CA TYR A 68 -5.84 -9.04 -12.98
C TYR A 68 -7.26 -8.50 -13.23
N GLU A 69 -7.61 -7.35 -12.63
CA GLU A 69 -8.90 -6.67 -12.83
C GLU A 69 -9.14 -6.27 -14.29
N HIS A 70 -8.08 -5.90 -15.02
CA HIS A 70 -8.13 -5.58 -16.45
C HIS A 70 -8.10 -6.84 -17.36
N GLY A 71 -8.15 -8.05 -16.79
CA GLY A 71 -8.13 -9.30 -17.55
C GLY A 71 -6.78 -9.61 -18.21
N GLN A 72 -5.70 -8.93 -17.82
CA GLN A 72 -4.36 -9.09 -18.38
C GLN A 72 -3.60 -10.26 -17.72
N PHE A 73 -4.29 -11.37 -17.48
CA PHE A 73 -3.72 -12.60 -16.94
C PHE A 73 -3.63 -13.67 -18.02
N LYS A 74 -2.68 -14.59 -17.87
CA LYS A 74 -2.62 -15.80 -18.70
C LYS A 74 -3.24 -16.94 -17.90
N SER A 75 -4.32 -17.51 -18.43
CA SER A 75 -4.83 -18.79 -17.94
C SER A 75 -4.08 -19.92 -18.64
N ARG A 76 -3.74 -20.97 -17.90
CA ARG A 76 -3.14 -22.19 -18.43
C ARG A 76 -3.71 -23.39 -17.68
N ASP A 77 -3.64 -24.54 -18.32
CA ASP A 77 -3.91 -25.80 -17.64
C ASP A 77 -2.86 -26.08 -16.56
N PHE A 78 -3.26 -26.82 -15.52
CA PHE A 78 -2.42 -27.12 -14.37
C PHE A 78 -1.15 -27.89 -14.76
N ASP A 79 -1.26 -28.88 -15.66
CA ASP A 79 -0.12 -29.71 -16.03
C ASP A 79 0.93 -28.92 -16.82
N ASP A 80 0.48 -28.02 -17.70
CA ASP A 80 1.34 -27.11 -18.46
C ASP A 80 2.06 -26.11 -17.55
N PHE A 81 1.37 -25.61 -16.52
CA PHE A 81 1.96 -24.71 -15.54
C PHE A 81 3.08 -25.41 -14.74
N ILE A 82 2.84 -26.63 -14.27
CA ILE A 82 3.83 -27.41 -13.52
C ILE A 82 5.04 -27.78 -14.38
N ALA A 83 4.83 -28.11 -15.65
CA ALA A 83 5.91 -28.43 -16.58
C ALA A 83 6.84 -27.22 -16.83
N GLU A 84 6.31 -26.00 -16.92
CA GLU A 84 7.10 -24.78 -17.08
C GLU A 84 7.87 -24.42 -15.79
N MET A 85 7.22 -24.50 -14.63
CA MET A 85 7.85 -24.24 -13.32
C MET A 85 9.08 -25.13 -13.07
N LYS A 86 9.04 -26.39 -13.52
CA LYS A 86 10.16 -27.33 -13.40
C LYS A 86 11.35 -27.04 -14.33
N ARG A 87 11.20 -26.12 -15.30
CA ARG A 87 12.28 -25.71 -16.22
C ARG A 87 13.06 -24.49 -15.72
N TRP A 88 12.57 -23.82 -14.68
CA TRP A 88 13.27 -22.74 -13.96
C TRP A 88 14.04 -23.32 -12.77
#